data_AF-A0A8S2P5X9-F1
#
_entry.id   AF-A0A8S2P5X9-F1
#
_cell.length_a   1.000
_cell.length_b   1.000
_cell.length_c   1.000
_cell.angle_alpha   90.00
_cell.angle_beta   90.00
_cell.angle_gamma   90.00
#
_symmetry.space_group_name_H-M   'P 1'
#
loop_
_entity.id
_entity.type
_entity.pdbx_description
1 polymer ?
#
loop_
_entity_poly.entity_id
_entity_poly.type
_entity_poly.pdbx_seq_one_letter_code
_entity_poly.pdbx_strand_id
1 'polypeptide(L)'
;KQVIALKRQLESETLLRIDLENKNKTLREELQFNEQVHETAIEEIRRQKHYEVRSFDDGLRQQYDDRLLNELQELRMQTEQEMQAVRDEIASQYEKKIEDLQTTIRRNADQTGSYRSDLLSYRERIEDATKSRDALNEKVVSLEQRCRDLEERLHRSQQRQEDLLAERENDIERLKQQIEQMQIDYQNLLDIKIGLDREIATYRKLLESEEERLNISGNLSRMEASNTTYESTSYPSRKRPRYDVDDHPSVNTQLLDGINIIDDESSQAKFVKLMNNSKQDVSFTGWVLKRKVGSQTYEFKFPKGMVLKGGATTTIWSSDVNDISVDPPTNLKLRTAKWFSTGNESKKTFLEDSDGRVIVEKTVTVK
;
A
#
# COMPACT_ATOMS: atom_id res chain seq x y z
N LYS A 1 -113.27 -40.08 140.72
CA LYS A 1 -111.85 -40.51 140.53
C LYS A 1 -111.52 -40.90 139.07
N GLN A 2 -112.45 -41.45 138.28
CA GLN A 2 -112.21 -41.78 136.85
C GLN A 2 -112.15 -40.57 135.90
N VAL A 3 -112.92 -39.51 136.16
CA VAL A 3 -112.91 -38.27 135.35
C VAL A 3 -111.55 -37.54 135.39
N ILE A 4 -110.80 -37.66 136.49
CA ILE A 4 -109.48 -37.01 136.66
C ILE A 4 -108.39 -37.77 135.88
N ALA A 5 -108.50 -39.10 135.78
CA ALA A 5 -107.55 -39.92 135.02
C ALA A 5 -107.72 -39.76 133.50
N LEU A 6 -108.96 -39.74 133.00
CA LEU A 6 -109.25 -39.48 131.59
C LEU A 6 -108.88 -38.05 131.16
N LYS A 7 -109.04 -37.06 132.06
CA LYS A 7 -108.55 -35.69 131.82
C LYS A 7 -107.03 -35.63 131.70
N ARG A 8 -106.30 -36.32 132.58
CA ARG A 8 -104.83 -36.41 132.49
C ARG A 8 -104.36 -37.14 131.23
N GLN A 9 -105.07 -38.18 130.82
CA GLN A 9 -104.73 -38.94 129.61
C GLN A 9 -105.04 -38.13 128.34
N LEU A 10 -106.13 -37.36 128.35
CA LEU A 10 -106.44 -36.38 127.31
C LEU A 10 -105.38 -35.27 127.28
N GLU A 11 -104.99 -34.73 128.43
CA GLU A 11 -103.91 -33.74 128.56
C GLU A 11 -102.57 -34.29 128.01
N SER A 12 -102.20 -35.52 128.33
CA SER A 12 -100.98 -36.16 127.80
C SER A 12 -101.05 -36.42 126.29
N GLU A 13 -102.19 -36.87 125.77
CA GLU A 13 -102.40 -37.06 124.33
C GLU A 13 -102.43 -35.72 123.58
N THR A 14 -102.99 -34.67 124.18
CA THR A 14 -102.95 -33.32 123.60
C THR A 14 -101.54 -32.76 123.58
N LEU A 15 -100.74 -32.98 124.62
CA LEU A 15 -99.32 -32.60 124.64
C LEU A 15 -98.53 -33.38 123.57
N LEU A 16 -98.72 -34.69 123.48
CA LEU A 16 -98.07 -35.51 122.44
C LEU A 16 -98.47 -35.08 121.04
N ARG A 17 -99.74 -34.75 120.80
CA ARG A 17 -100.21 -34.21 119.52
C ARG A 17 -99.56 -32.87 119.21
N ILE A 18 -99.51 -31.95 120.17
CA ILE A 18 -98.86 -30.64 120.01
C ILE A 18 -97.36 -30.82 119.73
N ASP A 19 -96.68 -31.74 120.42
CA ASP A 19 -95.27 -32.04 120.19
C ASP A 19 -95.03 -32.63 118.79
N LEU A 20 -95.90 -33.54 118.33
CA LEU A 20 -95.85 -34.10 116.98
C LEU A 20 -96.18 -33.05 115.91
N GLU A 21 -97.13 -32.15 116.18
CA GLU A 21 -97.53 -31.07 115.28
C GLU A 21 -96.43 -30.00 115.17
N ASN A 22 -95.77 -29.67 116.29
CA ASN A 22 -94.56 -28.85 116.32
C ASN A 22 -93.42 -29.53 115.55
N LYS A 23 -93.17 -30.82 115.78
CA LYS A 23 -92.15 -31.57 115.04
C LYS A 23 -92.45 -31.64 113.54
N ASN A 24 -93.72 -31.78 113.15
CA ASN A 24 -94.13 -31.77 111.76
C ASN A 24 -93.95 -30.37 111.14
N LYS A 25 -94.27 -29.31 111.90
CA LYS A 25 -94.02 -27.92 111.49
C LYS A 25 -92.52 -27.64 111.32
N THR A 26 -91.69 -28.05 112.26
CA THR A 26 -90.22 -27.93 112.17
C THR A 26 -89.68 -28.71 110.97
N LEU A 27 -90.12 -29.95 110.74
CA LEU A 27 -89.71 -30.73 109.57
C LEU A 27 -90.16 -30.08 108.25
N ARG A 28 -91.32 -29.42 108.21
CA ARG A 28 -91.77 -28.66 107.03
C ARG A 28 -90.93 -27.40 106.80
N GLU A 29 -90.62 -26.67 107.86
CA GLU A 29 -89.74 -25.49 107.80
C GLU A 29 -88.31 -25.88 107.38
N GLU A 30 -87.78 -27.00 107.91
CA GLU A 30 -86.49 -27.58 107.51
C GLU A 30 -86.52 -28.04 106.04
N LEU A 31 -87.59 -28.68 105.59
CA LEU A 31 -87.75 -29.10 104.20
C LEU A 31 -87.81 -27.88 103.27
N GLN A 32 -88.59 -26.86 103.61
CA GLN A 32 -88.68 -25.62 102.85
C GLN A 32 -87.35 -24.86 102.83
N PHE A 33 -86.64 -24.82 103.96
CA PHE A 33 -85.30 -24.25 104.02
C PHE A 33 -84.33 -25.02 103.14
N ASN A 34 -84.36 -26.35 103.17
CA ASN A 34 -83.49 -27.18 102.37
C ASN A 34 -83.82 -27.08 100.87
N GLU A 35 -85.11 -26.96 100.50
CA GLU A 35 -85.55 -26.65 99.13
C GLU A 35 -84.99 -25.30 98.66
N GLN A 36 -85.09 -24.25 99.47
CA GLN A 36 -84.51 -22.93 99.15
C GLN A 36 -82.98 -22.98 99.01
N VAL A 37 -82.30 -23.71 99.90
CA VAL A 37 -80.84 -23.91 99.82
C VAL A 37 -80.46 -24.68 98.56
N HIS A 38 -81.19 -25.73 98.20
CA HIS A 38 -80.95 -26.47 96.96
C HIS A 38 -81.23 -25.63 95.72
N GLU A 39 -82.29 -24.83 95.71
CA GLU A 39 -82.63 -23.96 94.59
C GLU A 39 -81.58 -22.87 94.38
N THR A 40 -81.13 -22.22 95.45
CA THR A 40 -80.03 -21.25 95.40
C THR A 40 -78.71 -21.89 94.96
N ALA A 41 -78.38 -23.09 95.44
CA ALA A 41 -77.21 -23.84 95.00
C ALA A 41 -77.29 -24.23 93.50
N ILE A 42 -78.48 -24.64 93.02
CA ILE A 42 -78.71 -24.94 91.60
C ILE A 42 -78.54 -23.69 90.75
N GLU A 43 -79.06 -22.53 91.18
CA GLU A 43 -78.89 -21.26 90.49
C GLU A 43 -77.43 -20.82 90.45
N GLU A 44 -76.68 -21.04 91.52
CA GLU A 44 -75.26 -20.71 91.58
C GLU A 44 -74.44 -21.62 90.66
N ILE A 45 -74.69 -22.93 90.65
CA ILE A 45 -74.08 -23.87 89.69
C ILE A 45 -74.44 -23.50 88.25
N ARG A 46 -75.69 -23.11 87.98
CA ARG A 46 -76.12 -22.65 86.64
C ARG A 46 -75.39 -21.38 86.23
N ARG A 47 -75.23 -20.42 87.14
CA ARG A 47 -74.45 -19.19 86.90
C ARG A 47 -72.99 -19.52 86.62
N GLN A 48 -72.34 -20.33 87.45
CA GLN A 48 -70.95 -20.76 87.26
C GLN A 48 -70.76 -21.43 85.89
N LYS A 49 -71.60 -22.41 85.54
CA LYS A 49 -71.56 -23.04 84.22
C LYS A 49 -71.79 -22.05 83.08
N HIS A 50 -72.69 -21.08 83.25
CA HIS A 50 -72.93 -20.07 82.23
C HIS A 50 -71.69 -19.16 82.04
N TYR A 51 -71.00 -18.79 83.12
CA TYR A 51 -69.75 -18.04 83.07
C TYR A 51 -68.62 -18.87 82.44
N GLU A 52 -68.48 -20.14 82.82
CA GLU A 52 -67.48 -21.05 82.23
C GLU A 52 -67.69 -21.20 80.73
N VAL A 53 -68.93 -21.51 80.29
CA VAL A 53 -69.27 -21.63 78.87
C VAL A 53 -69.02 -20.33 78.12
N ARG A 54 -69.40 -19.19 78.69
CA ARG A 54 -69.16 -17.88 78.06
C ARG A 54 -67.67 -17.55 78.00
N SER A 55 -66.91 -17.83 79.05
CA SER A 55 -65.46 -17.59 79.07
C SER A 55 -64.71 -18.49 78.08
N PHE A 56 -65.17 -19.72 77.90
CA PHE A 56 -64.64 -20.64 76.91
C PHE A 56 -64.98 -20.16 75.48
N ASP A 57 -66.22 -19.74 75.24
CA ASP A 57 -66.66 -19.19 73.94
C ASP A 57 -65.94 -17.88 73.59
N ASP A 58 -65.74 -16.99 74.57
CA ASP A 58 -65.00 -15.73 74.39
C ASP A 58 -63.51 -15.99 74.14
N GLY A 59 -62.91 -16.94 74.86
CA GLY A 59 -61.52 -17.36 74.62
C GLY A 59 -61.33 -18.04 73.27
N LEU A 60 -62.31 -18.83 72.82
CA LEU A 60 -62.26 -19.47 71.50
C LEU A 60 -62.43 -18.43 70.39
N ARG A 61 -63.36 -17.48 70.53
CA ARG A 61 -63.51 -16.32 69.62
C ARG A 61 -62.22 -15.51 69.53
N GLN A 62 -61.60 -15.19 70.66
CA GLN A 62 -60.36 -14.44 70.68
C GLN A 62 -59.23 -15.18 69.96
N GLN A 63 -59.12 -16.50 70.14
CA GLN A 63 -58.15 -17.30 69.39
C GLN A 63 -58.43 -17.32 67.88
N TYR A 64 -59.70 -17.33 67.47
CA TYR A 64 -60.06 -17.22 66.05
C TYR A 64 -59.73 -15.84 65.50
N ASP A 65 -60.04 -14.78 66.23
CA ASP A 65 -59.74 -13.39 65.86
C ASP A 65 -58.23 -13.17 65.75
N ASP A 66 -57.45 -13.69 66.70
CA ASP A 66 -55.98 -13.61 66.70
C ASP A 66 -55.38 -14.40 65.51
N ARG A 67 -55.89 -15.61 65.22
CA ARG A 67 -55.46 -16.38 64.04
C ARG A 67 -55.78 -15.66 62.74
N LEU A 68 -57.00 -15.12 62.62
CA LEU A 68 -57.42 -14.37 61.45
C LEU A 68 -56.56 -13.11 61.26
N LEU A 69 -56.25 -12.39 62.35
CA LEU A 69 -55.35 -11.24 62.33
C LEU A 69 -53.96 -11.64 61.83
N ASN A 70 -53.40 -12.73 62.37
CA ASN A 70 -52.10 -13.23 61.96
C ASN A 70 -52.08 -13.64 60.48
N GLU A 71 -53.08 -14.38 60.00
CA GLU A 71 -53.20 -14.76 58.58
C GLU A 71 -53.34 -13.52 57.67
N LEU A 72 -54.13 -12.53 58.06
CA LEU A 72 -54.24 -11.26 57.32
C LEU A 72 -52.93 -10.47 57.31
N GLN A 73 -52.18 -10.50 58.41
CA GLN A 73 -50.86 -9.86 58.49
C GLN A 73 -49.84 -10.58 57.63
N GLU A 74 -49.83 -11.91 57.61
CA GLU A 74 -48.98 -12.71 56.72
C GLU A 74 -49.30 -12.44 55.25
N LEU A 75 -50.58 -12.39 54.87
CA LEU A 75 -50.98 -12.05 53.49
C LEU A 75 -50.54 -10.62 53.11
N ARG A 76 -50.65 -9.65 54.02
CA ARG A 76 -50.13 -8.30 53.80
C ARG A 76 -48.62 -8.30 53.61
N MET A 77 -47.90 -9.03 54.45
CA MET A 77 -46.44 -9.11 54.36
C MET A 77 -46.00 -9.79 53.05
N GLN A 78 -46.67 -10.86 52.63
CA GLN A 78 -46.39 -11.53 51.35
C GLN A 78 -46.66 -10.60 50.17
N THR A 79 -47.82 -9.94 50.14
CA THR A 79 -48.14 -9.00 49.05
C THR A 79 -47.19 -7.83 49.02
N GLU A 80 -46.75 -7.30 50.17
CA GLU A 80 -45.74 -6.25 50.23
C GLU A 80 -44.37 -6.74 49.75
N GLN A 81 -43.95 -7.95 50.13
CA GLN A 81 -42.72 -8.57 49.65
C GLN A 81 -42.73 -8.82 48.15
N GLU A 82 -43.83 -9.35 47.60
CA GLU A 82 -44.00 -9.56 46.16
C GLU A 82 -43.96 -8.22 45.41
N MET A 83 -44.67 -7.21 45.91
CA MET A 83 -44.65 -5.87 45.32
C MET A 83 -43.26 -5.24 45.38
N GLN A 84 -42.51 -5.45 46.46
CA GLN A 84 -41.14 -4.98 46.59
C GLN A 84 -40.20 -5.72 45.62
N ALA A 85 -40.31 -7.04 45.51
CA ALA A 85 -39.54 -7.84 44.57
C ALA A 85 -39.78 -7.41 43.11
N VAL A 86 -41.04 -7.18 42.73
CA VAL A 86 -41.40 -6.67 41.39
C VAL A 86 -40.81 -5.28 41.16
N ARG A 87 -40.83 -4.39 42.16
CA ARG A 87 -40.21 -3.06 42.05
C ARG A 87 -38.71 -3.16 41.84
N ASP A 88 -38.03 -4.00 42.62
CA ASP A 88 -36.59 -4.18 42.54
C ASP A 88 -36.18 -4.84 41.22
N GLU A 89 -36.97 -5.80 40.72
CA GLU A 89 -36.74 -6.43 39.43
C GLU A 89 -36.89 -5.41 38.29
N ILE A 90 -37.97 -4.61 38.29
CA ILE A 90 -38.18 -3.56 37.30
C ILE A 90 -37.04 -2.53 37.34
N ALA A 91 -36.63 -2.10 38.54
CA ALA A 91 -35.51 -1.18 38.70
C ALA A 91 -34.21 -1.75 38.11
N SER A 92 -33.88 -3.01 38.44
CA SER A 92 -32.70 -3.69 37.91
C SER A 92 -32.75 -3.87 36.39
N GLN A 93 -33.92 -4.18 35.83
CA GLN A 93 -34.10 -4.30 34.39
C GLN A 93 -33.88 -2.95 33.68
N TYR A 94 -34.42 -1.86 34.22
CA TYR A 94 -34.20 -0.53 33.65
C TYR A 94 -32.76 -0.05 33.81
N GLU A 95 -32.12 -0.33 34.95
CA GLU A 95 -30.72 0.00 35.19
C GLU A 95 -29.81 -0.71 34.18
N LYS A 96 -29.97 -2.03 34.01
CA LYS A 96 -29.27 -2.79 32.97
C LYS A 96 -29.53 -2.24 31.57
N LYS A 97 -30.77 -1.88 31.27
CA LYS A 97 -31.11 -1.33 29.95
C LYS A 97 -30.45 0.02 29.70
N ILE A 98 -30.36 0.87 30.72
CA ILE A 98 -29.66 2.15 30.65
C ILE A 98 -28.15 1.92 30.48
N GLU A 99 -27.55 0.99 31.22
CA GLU A 99 -26.14 0.62 31.07
C GLU A 99 -25.83 0.10 29.66
N ASP A 100 -26.67 -0.79 29.11
CA ASP A 100 -26.55 -1.28 27.74
C ASP A 100 -26.66 -0.14 26.70
N LEU A 101 -27.58 0.80 26.90
CA LEU A 101 -27.70 1.98 26.04
C LEU A 101 -26.49 2.90 26.17
N GLN A 102 -25.96 3.09 27.37
CA GLN A 102 -24.76 3.90 27.59
C GLN A 102 -23.52 3.27 26.98
N THR A 103 -23.33 1.96 27.11
CA THR A 103 -22.20 1.23 26.50
C THR A 103 -22.28 1.25 24.98
N THR A 104 -23.48 1.10 24.40
CA THR A 104 -23.67 1.21 22.94
C THR A 104 -23.43 2.63 22.43
N ILE A 105 -23.86 3.66 23.16
CA ILE A 105 -23.54 5.07 22.83
C ILE A 105 -22.03 5.31 22.87
N ARG A 106 -21.33 4.85 23.92
CA ARG A 106 -19.86 4.97 24.03
C ARG A 106 -19.17 4.27 22.87
N ARG A 107 -19.56 3.03 22.56
CA ARG A 107 -19.01 2.27 21.43
C ARG A 107 -19.23 2.99 20.10
N ASN A 108 -20.43 3.53 19.86
CA ASN A 108 -20.72 4.28 18.65
C ASN A 108 -19.91 5.59 18.57
N ALA A 109 -19.71 6.28 19.69
CA ALA A 109 -18.86 7.46 19.77
C ALA A 109 -17.39 7.14 19.47
N ASP A 110 -16.86 6.05 20.03
CA ASP A 110 -15.49 5.58 19.78
C ASP A 110 -15.31 5.18 18.30
N GLN A 111 -16.27 4.45 17.72
CA GLN A 111 -16.26 4.10 16.30
C GLN A 111 -16.31 5.35 15.42
N THR A 112 -17.17 6.31 15.75
CA THR A 112 -17.24 7.59 15.03
C THR A 112 -15.92 8.38 15.15
N GLY A 113 -15.29 8.35 16.33
CA GLY A 113 -13.96 8.92 16.56
C GLY A 113 -12.89 8.26 15.70
N SER A 114 -12.87 6.93 15.61
CA SER A 114 -11.98 6.17 14.73
C SER A 114 -12.19 6.55 13.26
N TYR A 115 -13.44 6.54 12.77
CA TYR A 115 -13.74 6.92 11.39
C TYR A 115 -13.34 8.36 11.07
N ARG A 116 -13.50 9.29 12.03
CA ARG A 116 -13.05 10.67 11.88
C ARG A 116 -11.53 10.75 11.80
N SER A 117 -10.80 10.01 12.62
CA SER A 117 -9.34 9.93 12.57
C SER A 117 -8.86 9.34 11.23
N ASP A 118 -9.49 8.26 10.79
CA ASP A 118 -9.17 7.62 9.51
C ASP A 118 -9.42 8.58 8.35
N LEU A 119 -10.56 9.29 8.33
CA LEU A 119 -10.85 10.32 7.33
C LEU A 119 -9.81 11.44 7.29
N LEU A 120 -9.31 11.88 8.45
CA LEU A 120 -8.23 12.86 8.51
C LEU A 120 -6.93 12.30 7.92
N SER A 121 -6.57 11.05 8.26
CA SER A 121 -5.38 10.39 7.69
C SER A 121 -5.49 10.20 6.17
N TYR A 122 -6.67 9.85 5.65
CA TYR A 122 -6.90 9.75 4.22
C TYR A 122 -6.83 11.11 3.54
N ARG A 123 -7.33 12.16 4.19
CA ARG A 123 -7.24 13.54 3.67
C ARG A 123 -5.79 14.01 3.58
N GLU A 124 -4.99 13.76 4.62
CA GLU A 124 -3.55 14.06 4.62
C GLU A 124 -2.83 13.28 3.52
N ARG A 125 -3.10 11.97 3.39
CA ARG A 125 -2.52 11.13 2.33
C ARG A 125 -2.90 11.60 0.92
N ILE A 126 -4.14 12.07 0.73
CA ILE A 126 -4.58 12.66 -0.54
C ILE A 126 -3.79 13.95 -0.79
N GLU A 127 -3.66 14.82 0.21
CA GLU A 127 -2.89 16.06 0.08
C GLU A 127 -1.43 15.79 -0.30
N ASP A 128 -0.77 14.83 0.36
CA ASP A 128 0.59 14.43 0.04
C ASP A 128 0.73 13.81 -1.35
N ALA A 129 -0.22 12.97 -1.75
CA ALA A 129 -0.25 12.41 -3.10
C ALA A 129 -0.46 13.51 -4.15
N THR A 130 -1.30 14.52 -3.88
CA THR A 130 -1.49 15.67 -4.78
C THR A 130 -0.23 16.52 -4.88
N LYS A 131 0.45 16.81 -3.76
CA LYS A 131 1.74 17.51 -3.76
C LYS A 131 2.79 16.76 -4.57
N SER A 132 2.90 15.44 -4.37
CA SER A 132 3.85 14.61 -5.13
C SER A 132 3.52 14.58 -6.62
N ARG A 133 2.23 14.53 -6.99
CA ARG A 133 1.79 14.61 -8.38
C ARG A 133 2.16 15.96 -9.00
N ASP A 134 1.90 17.05 -8.29
CA ASP A 134 2.15 18.40 -8.78
C ASP A 134 3.65 18.65 -8.96
N ALA A 135 4.49 18.20 -8.01
CA ALA A 135 5.95 18.25 -8.14
C ALA A 135 6.48 17.41 -9.32
N LEU A 136 5.90 16.23 -9.57
CA LEU A 136 6.25 15.43 -10.74
C LEU A 136 5.81 16.11 -12.04
N ASN A 137 4.64 16.74 -12.05
CA ASN A 137 4.12 17.46 -13.20
C ASN A 137 4.99 18.68 -13.54
N GLU A 138 5.42 19.46 -12.54
CA GLU A 138 6.40 20.53 -12.71
C GLU A 138 7.71 20.02 -13.31
N LYS A 139 8.19 18.86 -12.83
CA LYS A 139 9.40 18.24 -13.38
C LYS A 139 9.20 17.83 -14.85
N VAL A 140 8.07 17.23 -15.20
CA VAL A 140 7.74 16.88 -16.60
C VAL A 140 7.74 18.13 -17.47
N VAL A 141 7.04 19.19 -17.06
CA VAL A 141 7.00 20.46 -17.80
C VAL A 141 8.40 21.05 -17.98
N SER A 142 9.24 21.03 -16.94
CA SER A 142 10.62 21.53 -17.02
C SER A 142 11.50 20.70 -17.98
N LEU A 143 11.30 19.38 -18.01
CA LEU A 143 12.02 18.48 -18.91
C LEU A 143 11.56 18.66 -20.35
N GLU A 144 10.25 18.80 -20.59
CA GLU A 144 9.71 19.11 -21.91
C GLU A 144 10.21 20.45 -22.44
N GLN A 145 10.26 21.49 -21.59
CA GLN A 145 10.87 22.77 -21.95
C GLN A 145 12.34 22.60 -22.32
N ARG A 146 13.12 21.86 -21.53
CA ARG A 146 14.52 21.58 -21.84
C ARG A 146 14.70 20.79 -23.13
N CYS A 147 13.83 19.82 -23.42
CA CYS A 147 13.85 19.09 -24.69
C CYS A 147 13.60 20.03 -25.87
N ARG A 148 12.56 20.87 -25.79
CA ARG A 148 12.26 21.88 -26.81
C ARG A 148 13.44 22.83 -27.05
N ASP A 149 14.07 23.32 -25.97
CA ASP A 149 15.24 24.20 -26.09
C ASP A 149 16.43 23.51 -26.78
N LEU A 150 16.64 22.21 -26.50
CA LEU A 150 17.70 21.42 -27.13
C LEU A 150 17.40 21.14 -28.60
N GLU A 151 16.15 20.81 -28.94
CA GLU A 151 15.68 20.63 -30.31
C GLU A 151 15.84 21.92 -31.12
N GLU A 152 15.46 23.08 -30.56
CA GLU A 152 15.68 24.37 -31.20
C GLU A 152 17.16 24.68 -31.42
N ARG A 153 18.02 24.40 -30.43
CA ARG A 153 19.48 24.58 -30.57
C ARG A 153 20.06 23.69 -31.65
N LEU A 154 19.61 22.44 -31.74
CA LEU A 154 20.02 21.49 -32.76
C LEU A 154 19.59 21.98 -34.15
N HIS A 155 18.32 22.37 -34.29
CA HIS A 155 17.79 22.92 -35.55
C HIS A 155 18.57 24.15 -36.00
N ARG A 156 18.85 25.10 -35.09
CA ARG A 156 19.69 26.28 -35.39
C ARG A 156 21.13 25.90 -35.75
N SER A 157 21.66 24.81 -35.21
CA SER A 157 23.00 24.32 -35.59
C SER A 157 23.00 23.71 -36.99
N GLN A 158 21.99 22.90 -37.30
CA GLN A 158 21.81 22.28 -38.61
C GLN A 158 21.62 23.35 -39.69
N GLN A 159 20.74 24.33 -39.47
CA GLN A 159 20.53 25.43 -40.39
C GLN A 159 21.83 26.21 -40.66
N ARG A 160 22.62 26.53 -39.61
CA ARG A 160 23.92 27.19 -39.79
C ARG A 160 24.92 26.34 -40.59
N GLN A 161 24.88 25.01 -40.44
CA GLN A 161 25.72 24.11 -41.22
C GLN A 161 25.28 24.03 -42.68
N GLU A 162 23.97 24.00 -42.94
CA GLU A 162 23.39 24.06 -44.29
C GLU A 162 23.75 25.38 -44.99
N ASP A 163 23.60 26.51 -44.31
CA ASP A 163 23.99 27.82 -44.83
C ASP A 163 25.49 27.87 -45.18
N LEU A 164 26.34 27.33 -44.31
CA LEU A 164 27.78 27.25 -44.55
C LEU A 164 28.10 26.32 -45.72
N LEU A 165 27.42 25.17 -45.83
CA LEU A 165 27.59 24.25 -46.96
C LEU A 165 27.21 24.93 -48.27
N ALA A 166 26.07 25.63 -48.31
CA ALA A 166 25.62 26.38 -49.47
C ALA A 166 26.63 27.48 -49.87
N GLU A 167 27.19 28.21 -48.90
CA GLU A 167 28.25 29.19 -49.16
C GLU A 167 29.49 28.52 -49.79
N ARG A 168 29.93 27.37 -49.27
CA ARG A 168 31.07 26.63 -49.83
C ARG A 168 30.77 26.04 -51.21
N GLU A 169 29.56 25.58 -51.47
CA GLU A 169 29.14 25.13 -52.79
C GLU A 169 29.18 26.26 -53.81
N ASN A 170 28.67 27.45 -53.44
CA ASN A 170 28.76 28.66 -54.27
C ASN A 170 30.22 29.05 -54.55
N ASP A 171 31.12 28.99 -53.55
CA ASP A 171 32.55 29.24 -53.75
C ASP A 171 33.19 28.23 -54.72
N ILE A 172 32.82 26.95 -54.60
CA ILE A 172 33.31 25.90 -55.52
C ILE A 172 32.83 26.18 -56.94
N GLU A 173 31.56 26.53 -57.13
CA GLU A 173 31.02 26.88 -58.45
C GLU A 173 31.71 28.10 -59.05
N ARG A 174 31.92 29.15 -58.25
CA ARG A 174 32.67 30.34 -58.68
C ARG A 174 34.09 30.00 -59.11
N LEU A 175 34.81 29.18 -58.35
CA LEU A 175 36.18 28.76 -58.69
C LEU A 175 36.20 27.88 -59.95
N LYS A 176 35.21 26.99 -60.13
CA LYS A 176 35.07 26.19 -61.35
C LYS A 176 34.89 27.08 -62.58
N GLN A 177 34.00 28.08 -62.51
CA GLN A 177 33.79 29.05 -63.59
C GLN A 177 35.08 29.84 -63.90
N GLN A 178 35.84 30.25 -62.88
CA GLN A 178 37.14 30.90 -63.09
C GLN A 178 38.16 29.98 -63.77
N ILE A 179 38.21 28.70 -63.41
CA ILE A 179 39.08 27.71 -64.05
C ILE A 179 38.68 27.51 -65.52
N GLU A 180 37.38 27.40 -65.80
CA GLU A 180 36.87 27.28 -67.17
C GLU A 180 37.22 28.52 -68.01
N GLN A 181 37.04 29.72 -67.46
CA GLN A 181 37.44 30.96 -68.11
C GLN A 181 38.95 30.97 -68.41
N MET A 182 39.78 30.62 -67.43
CA MET A 182 41.23 30.52 -67.62
C MET A 182 41.57 29.51 -68.72
N GLN A 183 40.92 28.35 -68.76
CA GLN A 183 41.13 27.33 -69.81
C GLN A 183 40.82 27.88 -71.21
N ILE A 184 39.73 28.65 -71.35
CA ILE A 184 39.39 29.32 -72.61
C ILE A 184 40.48 30.32 -72.99
N ASP A 185 40.92 31.16 -72.06
CA ASP A 185 41.97 32.15 -72.30
C ASP A 185 43.31 31.48 -72.68
N TYR A 186 43.67 30.38 -72.02
CA TYR A 186 44.85 29.58 -72.37
C TYR A 186 44.73 28.97 -73.77
N GLN A 187 43.56 28.45 -74.14
CA GLN A 187 43.32 27.90 -75.48
C GLN A 187 43.42 28.98 -76.56
N ASN A 188 42.83 30.16 -76.32
CA ASN A 188 42.94 31.30 -77.22
C ASN A 188 44.40 31.74 -77.41
N LEU A 189 45.17 31.81 -76.32
CA LEU A 189 46.58 32.14 -76.36
C LEU A 189 47.40 31.07 -77.12
N LEU A 190 47.07 29.80 -76.92
CA LEU A 190 47.69 28.69 -77.66
C LEU A 190 47.40 28.80 -79.16
N ASP A 191 46.17 29.11 -79.54
CA ASP A 191 45.78 29.29 -80.95
C ASP A 191 46.54 30.45 -81.60
N ILE A 192 46.70 31.58 -80.89
CA ILE A 192 47.55 32.71 -81.32
C ILE A 192 49.00 32.25 -81.48
N LYS A 193 49.54 31.50 -80.52
CA LYS A 193 50.92 30.98 -80.59
C LYS A 193 51.13 30.08 -81.80
N ILE A 194 50.18 29.18 -82.08
CA ILE A 194 50.21 28.31 -83.27
C ILE A 194 50.13 29.16 -84.55
N GLY A 195 49.31 30.22 -84.56
CA GLY A 195 49.28 31.20 -85.66
C GLY A 195 50.64 31.84 -85.92
N LEU A 196 51.27 32.37 -84.86
CA LEU A 196 52.61 32.96 -84.93
C LEU A 196 53.68 31.96 -85.37
N ASP A 197 53.65 30.71 -84.89
CA ASP A 197 54.58 29.67 -85.36
C ASP A 197 54.44 29.41 -86.86
N ARG A 198 53.21 29.42 -87.38
CA ARG A 198 52.96 29.29 -88.83
C ARG A 198 53.51 30.49 -89.58
N GLU A 199 53.30 31.71 -89.09
CA GLU A 199 53.87 32.92 -89.69
C GLU A 199 55.41 32.86 -89.70
N ILE A 200 56.04 32.51 -88.57
CA ILE A 200 57.50 32.31 -88.47
C ILE A 200 57.97 31.25 -89.46
N ALA A 201 57.27 30.12 -89.58
CA ALA A 201 57.62 29.09 -90.55
C ALA A 201 57.51 29.60 -92.00
N THR A 202 56.50 30.41 -92.32
CA THR A 202 56.39 31.05 -93.64
C THR A 202 57.50 32.09 -93.88
N TYR A 203 57.85 32.90 -92.88
CA TYR A 203 58.96 33.85 -92.97
C TYR A 203 60.29 33.14 -93.15
N ARG A 204 60.55 32.05 -92.40
CA ARG A 204 61.72 31.19 -92.60
C ARG A 204 61.79 30.65 -94.03
N LYS A 205 60.68 30.12 -94.55
CA LYS A 205 60.62 29.61 -95.93
C LYS A 205 60.86 30.69 -96.99
N LEU A 206 60.34 31.91 -96.78
CA LEU A 206 60.58 33.03 -97.69
C LEU A 206 62.06 33.47 -97.66
N LEU A 207 62.66 33.54 -96.47
CA LEU A 207 64.08 33.82 -96.28
C LEU A 207 64.95 32.74 -96.94
N GLU A 208 64.64 31.46 -96.73
CA GLU A 208 65.32 30.33 -97.38
C GLU A 208 65.24 30.47 -98.92
N SER A 209 64.08 30.84 -99.48
CA SER A 209 63.93 31.07 -100.92
C SER A 209 64.71 32.29 -101.45
N GLU A 210 64.93 33.31 -100.60
CA GLU A 210 65.70 34.50 -100.96
C GLU A 210 67.21 34.25 -100.80
N GLU A 211 67.63 33.45 -99.81
CA GLU A 211 68.99 32.93 -99.65
C GLU A 211 69.39 32.02 -100.84
N GLU A 212 68.45 31.23 -101.36
CA GLU A 212 68.60 30.47 -102.61
C GLU A 212 68.77 31.38 -103.83
N ARG A 213 68.03 32.50 -103.94
CA ARG A 213 68.18 33.48 -105.04
C ARG A 213 69.49 34.27 -104.98
N LEU A 214 69.99 34.55 -103.78
CA LEU A 214 71.20 35.35 -103.56
C LEU A 214 72.48 34.50 -103.45
N ASN A 215 72.41 33.17 -103.61
CA ASN A 215 73.55 32.24 -103.43
C ASN A 215 74.28 32.43 -102.09
N ILE A 216 73.56 32.78 -101.02
CA ILE A 216 74.12 32.90 -99.66
C ILE A 216 74.05 31.55 -98.92
N SER A 217 73.59 30.49 -99.60
CA SER A 217 73.49 29.14 -99.05
C SER A 217 74.88 28.50 -98.85
N GLY A 218 75.44 28.77 -97.67
CA GLY A 218 76.67 28.18 -97.16
C GLY A 218 76.59 28.03 -95.64
N ASN A 219 76.05 26.87 -95.22
CA ASN A 219 76.20 26.21 -93.91
C ASN A 219 75.15 26.46 -92.81
N LEU A 220 74.08 25.67 -92.90
CA LEU A 220 73.37 24.92 -91.86
C LEU A 220 73.55 25.32 -90.38
N SER A 221 72.42 25.59 -89.73
CA SER A 221 72.16 25.09 -88.37
C SER A 221 70.80 24.43 -88.33
N ARG A 222 70.78 23.14 -88.67
CA ARG A 222 69.65 22.22 -88.48
C ARG A 222 69.49 21.97 -86.98
N MET A 223 68.66 22.77 -86.33
CA MET A 223 68.28 22.60 -84.94
C MET A 223 66.99 21.76 -84.89
N GLU A 224 67.15 20.44 -84.78
CA GLU A 224 66.03 19.54 -84.49
C GLU A 224 65.70 19.62 -82.99
N ALA A 225 64.53 20.18 -82.71
CA ALA A 225 63.89 20.14 -81.41
C ALA A 225 62.89 18.98 -81.40
N SER A 226 63.05 18.02 -80.49
CA SER A 226 61.92 17.31 -79.87
C SER A 226 62.37 16.31 -78.80
N ASN A 227 61.78 16.49 -77.61
CA ASN A 227 61.39 15.49 -76.58
C ASN A 227 62.05 15.65 -75.21
N THR A 228 61.61 16.69 -74.48
CA THR A 228 61.55 16.65 -73.02
C THR A 228 60.26 15.97 -72.59
N THR A 229 60.38 14.71 -72.17
CA THR A 229 59.36 13.93 -71.45
C THR A 229 58.97 14.68 -70.18
N TYR A 230 57.75 15.19 -70.12
CA TYR A 230 57.16 15.71 -68.90
C TYR A 230 56.76 14.51 -68.03
N GLU A 231 57.51 14.33 -66.95
CA GLU A 231 57.18 13.44 -65.84
C GLU A 231 55.79 13.79 -65.29
N SER A 232 54.92 12.78 -65.25
CA SER A 232 53.72 12.79 -64.42
C SER A 232 54.12 12.81 -62.94
N THR A 233 54.28 14.00 -62.37
CA THR A 233 54.36 14.16 -60.91
C THR A 233 52.99 13.88 -60.31
N SER A 234 52.89 12.71 -59.70
CA SER A 234 51.84 12.30 -58.78
C SER A 234 51.87 13.20 -57.55
N TYR A 235 50.82 14.02 -57.38
CA TYR A 235 50.61 14.73 -56.13
C TYR A 235 50.22 13.72 -55.03
N PRO A 236 50.87 13.75 -53.85
CA PRO A 236 50.47 12.90 -52.75
C PRO A 236 49.13 13.38 -52.21
N SER A 237 48.13 12.48 -52.20
CA SER A 237 46.91 12.65 -51.43
C SER A 237 47.27 12.98 -49.98
N ARG A 238 47.21 14.26 -49.62
CA ARG A 238 47.20 14.71 -48.25
C ARG A 238 45.97 14.12 -47.58
N LYS A 239 46.20 13.19 -46.65
CA LYS A 239 45.23 12.77 -45.65
C LYS A 239 44.66 14.03 -45.00
N ARG A 240 43.40 14.33 -45.28
CA ARG A 240 42.63 15.24 -44.45
C ARG A 240 42.51 14.59 -43.06
N PRO A 241 42.65 15.33 -41.96
CA PRO A 241 42.25 14.81 -40.67
C PRO A 241 40.73 14.64 -40.72
N ARG A 242 40.28 13.40 -40.50
CA ARG A 242 38.89 13.11 -40.19
C ARG A 242 38.63 13.76 -38.83
N TYR A 243 37.72 14.73 -38.78
CA TYR A 243 37.10 15.08 -37.51
C TYR A 243 36.27 13.87 -37.10
N ASP A 244 36.71 13.17 -36.04
CA ASP A 244 35.86 12.23 -35.31
C ASP A 244 34.83 13.05 -34.54
N VAL A 245 33.57 12.94 -34.94
CA VAL A 245 32.44 13.16 -34.03
C VAL A 245 31.40 12.09 -34.36
N ASP A 246 31.70 10.86 -33.97
CA ASP A 246 30.67 9.88 -33.62
C ASP A 246 30.48 9.99 -32.11
N ASP A 247 29.45 10.73 -31.70
CA ASP A 247 28.91 10.70 -30.34
C ASP A 247 27.66 9.82 -30.33
N HIS A 248 27.92 8.52 -30.46
CA HIS A 248 26.98 7.46 -30.10
C HIS A 248 27.63 6.59 -29.00
N PRO A 249 26.87 6.14 -27.99
CA PRO A 249 27.40 5.34 -26.90
C PRO A 249 28.03 4.05 -27.46
N SER A 250 29.32 3.87 -27.23
CA SER A 250 30.02 2.64 -27.58
C SER A 250 29.66 1.53 -26.58
N VAL A 251 28.85 0.56 -27.03
CA VAL A 251 28.56 -0.68 -26.30
C VAL A 251 29.58 -1.73 -26.72
N ASN A 252 30.54 -2.03 -25.84
CA ASN A 252 31.44 -3.18 -26.02
C ASN A 252 30.89 -4.38 -25.24
N THR A 253 30.58 -5.46 -25.95
CA THR A 253 30.18 -6.75 -25.37
C THR A 253 31.23 -7.79 -25.73
N GLN A 254 31.93 -8.32 -24.73
CA GLN A 254 32.76 -9.52 -24.90
C GLN A 254 31.89 -10.73 -24.57
N LEU A 255 31.59 -11.53 -25.61
CA LEU A 255 30.77 -12.73 -25.53
C LEU A 255 31.67 -13.94 -25.33
N LEU A 256 31.65 -14.53 -24.13
CA LEU A 256 32.07 -15.92 -23.91
C LEU A 256 30.85 -16.74 -23.46
N ASP A 257 30.73 -17.97 -23.95
CA ASP A 257 29.73 -18.99 -23.54
C ASP A 257 28.23 -18.71 -23.71
N GLY A 258 27.83 -17.92 -24.70
CA GLY A 258 26.44 -17.93 -25.19
C GLY A 258 25.38 -17.33 -24.25
N ILE A 259 25.82 -16.61 -23.21
CA ILE A 259 24.96 -15.83 -22.31
C ILE A 259 25.14 -14.35 -22.62
N ASN A 260 24.04 -13.66 -22.90
CA ASN A 260 24.03 -12.24 -23.22
C ASN A 260 23.48 -11.42 -22.05
N ILE A 261 24.13 -10.28 -21.78
CA ILE A 261 23.63 -9.26 -20.85
C ILE A 261 22.80 -8.23 -21.63
N ILE A 262 21.53 -8.10 -21.26
CA ILE A 262 20.61 -7.05 -21.70
C ILE A 262 20.41 -6.11 -20.51
N ASP A 263 21.25 -5.08 -20.43
CA ASP A 263 21.10 -3.99 -19.46
C ASP A 263 19.97 -3.03 -19.85
N ASP A 264 19.28 -2.50 -18.83
CA ASP A 264 18.35 -1.38 -18.98
C ASP A 264 19.12 -0.09 -19.35
N GLU A 265 18.85 0.42 -20.55
CA GLU A 265 19.42 1.67 -21.10
C GLU A 265 18.74 2.93 -20.52
N SER A 266 17.68 2.77 -19.73
CA SER A 266 17.04 3.87 -19.03
C SER A 266 17.96 4.54 -18.01
N SER A 267 17.75 5.84 -17.79
CA SER A 267 18.46 6.67 -16.82
C SER A 267 18.34 6.20 -15.36
N GLN A 268 17.49 5.19 -15.10
CA GLN A 268 17.20 4.65 -13.76
C GLN A 268 17.75 3.23 -13.52
N ALA A 269 18.31 2.54 -14.53
CA ALA A 269 18.96 1.24 -14.40
C ALA A 269 18.21 0.21 -13.53
N LYS A 270 16.92 -0.01 -13.77
CA LYS A 270 16.04 -0.73 -12.83
C LYS A 270 16.23 -2.24 -12.81
N PHE A 271 16.84 -2.80 -13.85
CA PHE A 271 17.09 -4.24 -13.93
C PHE A 271 18.33 -4.57 -14.79
N VAL A 272 18.81 -5.80 -14.63
CA VAL A 272 19.75 -6.47 -15.52
C VAL A 272 19.09 -7.75 -16.01
N LYS A 273 18.96 -7.94 -17.32
CA LYS A 273 18.39 -9.16 -17.89
C LYS A 273 19.50 -10.02 -18.48
N LEU A 274 19.53 -11.29 -18.12
CA LEU A 274 20.40 -12.30 -18.70
C LEU A 274 19.58 -13.14 -19.69
N MET A 275 20.17 -13.43 -20.84
CA MET A 275 19.55 -14.25 -21.88
C MET A 275 20.50 -15.40 -22.24
N ASN A 276 20.01 -16.63 -22.13
CA ASN A 276 20.74 -17.80 -22.62
C ASN A 276 20.44 -17.97 -24.12
N ASN A 277 21.39 -17.58 -24.98
CA ASN A 277 21.28 -17.75 -26.44
C ASN A 277 21.66 -19.15 -26.91
N SER A 278 22.15 -20.00 -26.02
CA SER A 278 22.49 -21.37 -26.35
C SER A 278 21.23 -22.26 -26.35
N LYS A 279 21.35 -23.46 -26.93
CA LYS A 279 20.33 -24.51 -26.85
C LYS A 279 20.48 -25.39 -25.61
N GLN A 280 21.52 -25.17 -24.81
CA GLN A 280 21.85 -25.97 -23.63
C GLN A 280 21.40 -25.25 -22.36
N ASP A 281 21.01 -26.03 -21.36
CA ASP A 281 20.63 -25.53 -20.06
C ASP A 281 21.89 -25.16 -19.25
N VAL A 282 21.93 -23.96 -18.70
CA VAL A 282 23.06 -23.45 -17.91
C VAL A 282 22.69 -23.43 -16.43
N SER A 283 23.52 -24.06 -15.59
CA SER A 283 23.40 -23.94 -14.14
C SER A 283 24.09 -22.66 -13.66
N PHE A 284 23.35 -21.80 -12.97
CA PHE A 284 23.90 -20.61 -12.31
C PHE A 284 24.37 -20.88 -10.88
N THR A 285 24.54 -22.15 -10.50
CA THR A 285 24.93 -22.51 -9.14
C THR A 285 26.34 -22.00 -8.84
N GLY A 286 26.45 -21.08 -7.88
CA GLY A 286 27.73 -20.48 -7.51
C GLY A 286 28.15 -19.28 -8.38
N TRP A 287 27.33 -18.91 -9.36
CA TRP A 287 27.61 -17.76 -10.21
C TRP A 287 27.30 -16.44 -9.49
N VAL A 288 27.98 -15.38 -9.89
CA VAL A 288 27.80 -14.04 -9.33
C VAL A 288 27.71 -13.02 -10.46
N LEU A 289 26.64 -12.23 -10.43
CA LEU A 289 26.52 -11.06 -11.29
C LEU A 289 27.07 -9.84 -10.56
N LYS A 290 28.04 -9.15 -11.15
CA LYS A 290 28.64 -7.93 -10.60
C LYS A 290 28.40 -6.74 -11.52
N ARG A 291 28.04 -5.60 -10.95
CA ARG A 291 27.87 -4.34 -11.66
C ARG A 291 28.72 -3.27 -11.00
N LYS A 292 29.68 -2.74 -11.73
CA LYS A 292 30.54 -1.63 -11.31
C LYS A 292 30.04 -0.33 -11.94
N VAL A 293 29.80 0.67 -11.11
CA VAL A 293 29.38 2.03 -11.50
C VAL A 293 30.28 2.99 -10.74
N GLY A 294 31.18 3.68 -11.46
CA GLY A 294 32.21 4.50 -10.84
C GLY A 294 33.09 3.71 -9.86
N SER A 295 33.05 4.10 -8.58
CA SER A 295 33.78 3.44 -7.49
C SER A 295 32.97 2.37 -6.73
N GLN A 296 31.67 2.21 -7.03
CA GLN A 296 30.79 1.28 -6.35
C GLN A 296 30.66 -0.03 -7.14
N THR A 297 30.63 -1.16 -6.43
CA THR A 297 30.41 -2.49 -7.00
C THR A 297 29.22 -3.14 -6.31
N TYR A 298 28.23 -3.55 -7.09
CA TYR A 298 27.04 -4.26 -6.63
C TYR A 298 27.14 -5.72 -7.05
N GLU A 299 26.84 -6.64 -6.13
CA GLU A 299 26.95 -8.08 -6.37
C GLU A 299 25.61 -8.78 -6.11
N PHE A 300 25.24 -9.69 -7.01
CA PHE A 300 24.09 -10.57 -6.87
C PHE A 300 24.53 -12.03 -7.01
N LYS A 301 24.25 -12.83 -5.97
CA LYS A 301 24.55 -14.26 -5.94
C LYS A 301 23.32 -15.05 -6.32
N PHE A 302 23.44 -15.94 -7.30
CA PHE A 302 22.32 -16.75 -7.75
C PHE A 302 21.95 -17.83 -6.72
N PRO A 303 20.65 -18.14 -6.54
CA PRO A 303 20.22 -19.26 -5.71
C PRO A 303 20.86 -20.59 -6.14
N LYS A 304 21.18 -21.45 -5.18
CA LYS A 304 21.72 -22.79 -5.46
C LYS A 304 20.71 -23.62 -6.24
N GLY A 305 21.16 -24.34 -7.26
CA GLY A 305 20.31 -25.20 -8.09
C GLY A 305 19.50 -24.46 -9.16
N MET A 306 19.73 -23.15 -9.36
CA MET A 306 19.06 -22.40 -10.41
C MET A 306 19.60 -22.78 -11.79
N VAL A 307 18.70 -23.16 -12.70
CA VAL A 307 19.03 -23.53 -14.09
C VAL A 307 18.27 -22.62 -15.04
N LEU A 308 19.00 -22.00 -15.98
CA LEU A 308 18.43 -21.21 -17.05
C LEU A 308 18.40 -22.03 -18.34
N LYS A 309 17.19 -22.35 -18.80
CA LYS A 309 16.98 -23.14 -20.02
C LYS A 309 17.51 -22.45 -21.27
N GLY A 310 17.88 -23.22 -22.28
CA GLY A 310 18.24 -22.68 -23.59
C GLY A 310 17.13 -21.79 -24.18
N GLY A 311 17.47 -20.58 -24.62
CA GLY A 311 16.51 -19.59 -25.14
C GLY A 311 15.70 -18.83 -24.08
N ALA A 312 15.88 -19.12 -22.78
CA ALA A 312 15.16 -18.44 -21.70
C ALA A 312 15.89 -17.17 -21.22
N THR A 313 15.14 -16.31 -20.52
CA THR A 313 15.67 -15.08 -19.92
C THR A 313 15.39 -15.03 -18.42
N THR A 314 16.32 -14.43 -17.69
CA THR A 314 16.20 -14.15 -16.25
C THR A 314 16.41 -12.66 -16.04
N THR A 315 15.51 -12.01 -15.30
CA THR A 315 15.60 -10.58 -14.99
C THR A 315 15.92 -10.40 -13.52
N ILE A 316 16.99 -9.64 -13.22
CA ILE A 316 17.40 -9.26 -11.87
C ILE A 316 17.02 -7.80 -11.63
N TRP A 317 15.99 -7.61 -10.82
CA TRP A 317 15.40 -6.32 -10.50
C TRP A 317 16.08 -5.64 -9.31
N SER A 318 16.10 -4.31 -9.34
CA SER A 318 16.56 -3.47 -8.23
C SER A 318 15.64 -3.60 -7.01
N SER A 319 16.17 -3.38 -5.80
CA SER A 319 15.40 -3.56 -4.56
C SER A 319 14.24 -2.56 -4.41
N ASP A 320 14.33 -1.40 -5.06
CA ASP A 320 13.38 -0.28 -4.98
C ASP A 320 12.16 -0.37 -5.90
N VAL A 321 12.06 -1.43 -6.70
CA VAL A 321 10.86 -1.67 -7.52
C VAL A 321 9.88 -2.52 -6.71
N ASN A 322 8.75 -1.91 -6.30
CA ASN A 322 7.84 -2.49 -5.31
C ASN A 322 6.76 -3.43 -5.88
N ASP A 323 6.58 -3.49 -7.21
CA ASP A 323 5.48 -4.21 -7.86
C ASP A 323 5.93 -5.43 -8.71
N ILE A 324 6.93 -6.18 -8.25
CA ILE A 324 7.42 -7.38 -8.98
C ILE A 324 7.22 -8.65 -8.15
N SER A 325 6.55 -9.63 -8.73
CA SER A 325 6.50 -11.01 -8.23
C SER A 325 7.87 -11.68 -8.42
N VAL A 326 8.46 -12.15 -7.32
CA VAL A 326 9.77 -12.84 -7.34
C VAL A 326 9.53 -14.32 -7.64
N ASP A 327 9.68 -14.68 -8.91
CA ASP A 327 9.44 -16.03 -9.43
C ASP A 327 10.72 -16.60 -10.07
N PRO A 328 11.61 -17.24 -9.29
CA PRO A 328 12.78 -17.91 -9.85
C PRO A 328 12.36 -19.04 -10.81
N PRO A 329 12.98 -19.20 -11.99
CA PRO A 329 14.21 -18.56 -12.44
C PRO A 329 14.01 -17.30 -13.30
N THR A 330 12.77 -16.86 -13.56
CA THR A 330 12.49 -15.78 -14.52
C THR A 330 12.63 -14.39 -13.91
N ASN A 331 12.19 -14.20 -12.66
CA ASN A 331 12.23 -12.92 -11.96
C ASN A 331 12.95 -13.04 -10.62
N LEU A 332 14.05 -12.31 -10.48
CA LEU A 332 14.87 -12.23 -9.27
C LEU A 332 14.95 -10.79 -8.80
N LYS A 333 15.13 -10.57 -7.50
CA LYS A 333 15.20 -9.22 -6.92
C LYS A 333 16.39 -9.07 -5.99
N LEU A 334 17.08 -7.94 -6.07
CA LEU A 334 18.10 -7.56 -5.10
C LEU A 334 17.47 -7.41 -3.71
N ARG A 335 18.10 -8.02 -2.71
CA ARG A 335 17.58 -8.06 -1.33
C ARG A 335 17.76 -6.73 -0.59
N THR A 336 18.87 -6.04 -0.84
CA THR A 336 19.25 -4.83 -0.09
C THR A 336 19.87 -3.73 -0.97
N ALA A 337 20.40 -4.06 -2.14
CA ALA A 337 21.06 -3.12 -3.02
C ALA A 337 20.09 -2.54 -4.06
N LYS A 338 20.26 -1.25 -4.37
CA LYS A 338 19.66 -0.63 -5.55
C LYS A 338 20.68 -0.67 -6.68
N TRP A 339 20.26 -1.04 -7.89
CA TRP A 339 21.08 -0.83 -9.06
C TRP A 339 21.22 0.69 -9.29
N PHE A 340 22.35 1.27 -8.90
CA PHE A 340 22.52 2.73 -8.97
C PHE A 340 22.93 3.16 -10.39
N SER A 341 22.34 4.25 -10.89
CA SER A 341 22.89 4.97 -12.03
C SER A 341 22.78 6.48 -11.83
N THR A 342 23.90 7.11 -11.52
CA THR A 342 24.06 8.55 -11.75
C THR A 342 24.37 8.77 -13.23
N GLY A 343 23.66 9.69 -13.86
CA GLY A 343 23.44 9.76 -15.32
C GLY A 343 24.67 9.89 -16.23
N ASN A 344 25.89 10.03 -15.68
CA ASN A 344 27.11 10.26 -16.48
C ASN A 344 28.24 9.26 -16.19
N GLU A 345 28.01 8.21 -15.39
CA GLU A 345 29.07 7.24 -15.06
C GLU A 345 29.03 6.02 -15.97
N SER A 346 30.21 5.57 -16.44
CA SER A 346 30.35 4.31 -17.17
C SER A 346 29.91 3.13 -16.30
N LYS A 347 29.07 2.27 -16.86
CA LYS A 347 28.56 1.06 -16.20
C LYS A 347 29.27 -0.14 -16.80
N LYS A 348 29.86 -0.98 -15.94
CA LYS A 348 30.46 -2.26 -16.35
C LYS A 348 29.76 -3.39 -15.61
N THR A 349 29.03 -4.22 -16.35
CA THR A 349 28.30 -5.37 -15.84
C THR A 349 29.00 -6.64 -16.30
N PHE A 350 29.33 -7.54 -15.39
CA PHE A 350 29.98 -8.80 -15.72
C PHE A 350 29.43 -9.96 -14.89
N LEU A 351 29.42 -11.13 -15.50
CA LEU A 351 28.94 -12.38 -14.92
C LEU A 351 30.13 -13.30 -14.68
N GLU A 352 30.29 -13.76 -13.45
CA GLU A 352 31.33 -14.71 -13.04
C GLU A 352 30.74 -16.08 -12.75
N ASP A 353 31.40 -17.14 -13.21
CA ASP A 353 31.12 -18.53 -12.83
C ASP A 353 31.62 -18.81 -11.39
N SER A 354 31.27 -19.97 -10.84
CA SER A 354 31.76 -20.58 -9.60
C SER A 354 33.28 -20.56 -9.44
N ASP A 355 34.05 -20.62 -10.53
CA ASP A 355 35.52 -20.54 -10.55
C ASP A 355 36.06 -19.09 -10.63
N GLY A 356 35.19 -18.07 -10.61
CA GLY A 356 35.57 -16.66 -10.73
C GLY A 356 35.97 -16.24 -12.15
N ARG A 357 35.68 -17.07 -13.17
CA ARG A 357 35.92 -16.74 -14.57
C ARG A 357 34.81 -15.81 -15.08
N VAL A 358 35.19 -14.72 -15.75
CA VAL A 358 34.22 -13.81 -16.39
C VAL A 358 33.67 -14.48 -17.65
N ILE A 359 32.38 -14.81 -17.61
CA ILE A 359 31.64 -15.45 -18.70
C ILE A 359 31.17 -14.41 -19.71
N VAL A 360 30.60 -13.30 -19.25
CA VAL A 360 30.17 -12.21 -20.12
C VAL A 360 30.41 -10.87 -19.47
N GLU A 361 30.88 -9.92 -20.27
CA GLU A 361 31.10 -8.54 -19.85
C GLU A 361 30.40 -7.59 -20.83
N LYS A 362 29.61 -6.67 -20.28
CA LYS A 362 29.01 -5.55 -20.99
C LYS A 362 29.48 -4.25 -20.36
N THR A 363 30.13 -3.42 -21.16
CA THR A 363 30.51 -2.06 -20.75
C THR A 363 29.67 -1.05 -21.53
N VAL A 364 28.94 -0.22 -20.81
CA VAL A 364 28.19 0.92 -21.32
C VAL A 364 28.94 2.20 -20.94
N THR A 365 29.56 2.82 -21.93
CA THR A 365 30.26 4.11 -21.77
C THR A 365 29.32 5.25 -22.16
N VAL A 366 29.09 6.18 -21.24
CA VAL A 366 28.49 7.49 -21.54
C VAL A 366 29.70 8.39 -21.82
N LYS A 367 29.86 8.86 -23.06
CA LYS A 367 30.90 9.84 -23.40
C LYS A 367 30.52 11.22 -22.90
#